data_AF-A0A8X7VRG2-F1
#
_entry.id   AF-A0A8X7VRG2-F1
#
_cell.length_a   1.000
_cell.length_b   1.000
_cell.length_c   1.000
_cell.angle_alpha   90.00
_cell.angle_beta   90.00
_cell.angle_gamma   90.00
#
_symmetry.space_group_name_H-M   'P 1'
#
loop_
_entity.id
_entity.type
_entity.pdbx_description
1 polymer ?
#
loop_
_entity_poly.entity_id
_entity_poly.type
_entity_poly.pdbx_seq_one_letter_code
_entity_poly.pdbx_strand_id
1 'polypeptide(L)'
;MNNVFDLKPFKSMWKVRVKIIRLWKQYSTASGETIEMVFVDSRGDKIHGTVKKDEVGQFVHVLQQGQTKVLINVIVISHFRLNLTDY
;
A
#
# COMPACT_ATOMS: atom_id res chain seq x y z
N MET A 1 17.65 -4.82 -4.19
CA MET A 1 16.21 -4.56 -3.92
C MET A 1 16.10 -3.08 -3.57
N ASN A 2 15.05 -2.39 -4.02
CA ASN A 2 14.86 -0.96 -3.70
C ASN A 2 14.25 -0.82 -2.30
N ASN A 3 14.44 0.34 -1.66
CA ASN A 3 13.79 0.71 -0.40
C ASN A 3 12.55 1.59 -0.67
N VAL A 4 11.72 1.77 0.36
CA VAL A 4 10.52 2.62 0.27
C VAL A 4 10.88 4.08 -0.02
N PHE A 5 11.93 4.60 0.63
CA PHE A 5 12.36 6.00 0.44
C PHE A 5 12.79 6.33 -1.00
N ASP A 6 13.25 5.32 -1.74
CA ASP A 6 13.77 5.48 -3.10
C ASP A 6 12.66 5.53 -4.16
N LEU A 7 11.43 5.18 -3.78
CA LEU A 7 10.28 5.13 -4.69
C LEU A 7 9.92 6.54 -5.19
N LYS A 8 9.81 6.68 -6.52
CA LYS A 8 9.44 7.95 -7.18
C LYS A 8 8.26 7.75 -8.14
N PRO A 9 7.35 8.75 -8.26
CA PRO A 9 6.17 8.64 -9.11
C PRO A 9 6.42 8.45 -10.61
N PHE A 10 7.54 8.97 -11.11
CA PHE A 10 7.87 8.98 -12.54
C PHE A 10 8.67 7.75 -13.01
N LYS A 11 8.99 6.81 -12.12
CA LYS A 11 9.61 5.53 -12.47
C LYS A 11 8.57 4.42 -12.38
N SER A 12 8.30 3.78 -13.51
CA SER A 12 7.66 2.48 -13.56
C SER A 12 8.72 1.38 -13.29
N MET A 13 8.29 0.19 -12.84
CA MET A 13 9.14 -0.97 -12.53
C MET A 13 9.97 -0.91 -11.24
N TRP A 14 9.32 -0.56 -10.12
CA TRP A 14 9.91 -0.80 -8.81
C TRP A 14 9.78 -2.26 -8.38
N LYS A 15 10.86 -2.79 -7.78
CA LYS A 15 10.82 -4.04 -7.02
C LYS A 15 11.25 -3.74 -5.58
N VAL A 16 10.30 -3.76 -4.66
CA VAL A 16 10.50 -3.47 -3.23
C VAL A 16 10.00 -4.65 -2.40
N ARG A 17 10.79 -5.07 -1.40
CA ARG A 17 10.38 -6.10 -0.44
C ARG A 17 9.88 -5.40 0.81
N VAL A 18 8.64 -5.69 1.19
CA VAL A 18 7.98 -5.05 2.33
C VAL A 18 7.17 -6.05 3.15
N LYS A 19 6.98 -5.77 4.43
CA LYS A 19 6.07 -6.48 5.32
C LYS A 19 4.79 -5.69 5.50
N ILE A 20 3.64 -6.37 5.46
CA ILE A 20 2.33 -5.79 5.75
C ILE A 20 2.19 -5.71 7.28
N ILE A 21 2.21 -4.51 7.85
CA ILE A 21 2.10 -4.32 9.31
C ILE A 21 0.71 -3.90 9.79
N ARG A 22 -0.12 -3.40 8.87
CA ARG A 22 -1.55 -3.13 9.04
C ARG A 22 -2.28 -3.49 7.76
N LEU A 23 -3.46 -4.10 7.88
CA LEU A 23 -4.34 -4.45 6.78
C LEU A 23 -5.79 -4.26 7.23
N TRP A 24 -6.58 -3.48 6.50
CA TRP A 24 -8.00 -3.30 6.79
C TRP A 24 -8.81 -3.12 5.52
N LYS A 25 -10.11 -3.36 5.62
CA LYS A 25 -11.07 -3.02 4.56
C LYS A 25 -11.68 -1.67 4.87
N GLN A 26 -11.83 -0.83 3.86
CA GLN A 26 -12.52 0.44 3.96
C GLN A 26 -13.64 0.48 2.93
N TYR A 27 -14.79 1.03 3.31
CA TYR A 27 -15.91 1.21 2.39
C TYR A 27 -16.26 2.68 2.34
N SER A 28 -16.46 3.21 1.13
CA SER A 28 -17.03 4.54 0.94
C SER A 28 -18.03 4.54 -0.20
N THR A 29 -18.98 5.49 -0.18
CA THR A 29 -19.97 5.65 -1.25
C THR A 29 -19.30 6.01 -2.59
N ALA A 30 -18.19 6.74 -2.56
CA ALA A 30 -17.49 7.20 -3.77
C ALA A 30 -16.56 6.14 -4.37
N SER A 31 -15.81 5.40 -3.54
CA SER A 31 -14.79 4.45 -3.97
C SER A 31 -15.20 2.98 -3.90
N GLY A 32 -16.33 2.67 -3.24
CA GLY A 32 -16.70 1.30 -2.87
C GLY A 32 -15.74 0.69 -1.86
N GLU A 33 -15.67 -0.65 -1.84
CA GLU A 33 -14.73 -1.41 -1.01
C GLU A 33 -13.30 -1.21 -1.48
N THR A 34 -12.38 -0.92 -0.56
CA THR A 34 -10.94 -0.94 -0.80
C THR A 34 -10.25 -1.80 0.27
N ILE A 35 -9.07 -2.31 -0.06
CA ILE A 35 -8.17 -2.88 0.95
C ILE A 35 -7.06 -1.85 1.18
N GLU A 36 -6.95 -1.38 2.40
CA GLU A 36 -5.96 -0.41 2.81
C GLU A 36 -4.86 -1.09 3.63
N MET A 37 -3.63 -0.59 3.51
CA MET A 37 -2.45 -1.26 4.02
C MET A 37 -1.39 -0.28 4.48
N VAL A 38 -0.62 -0.69 5.49
CA VAL A 38 0.69 -0.09 5.78
C VAL A 38 1.78 -1.12 5.58
N PHE A 39 2.72 -0.79 4.72
CA PHE A 39 3.93 -1.56 4.45
C PHE A 39 5.11 -0.98 5.23
N VAL A 40 6.08 -1.84 5.57
CA VAL A 40 7.39 -1.44 6.09
C VAL A 40 8.50 -2.20 5.36
N ASP A 41 9.58 -1.53 4.99
CA ASP A 41 10.76 -2.18 4.43
C ASP A 41 11.76 -2.63 5.51
N SER A 42 12.92 -3.15 5.09
CA SER A 42 13.96 -3.62 6.02
C SER A 42 14.64 -2.51 6.82
N ARG A 43 14.49 -1.24 6.42
CA ARG A 43 15.05 -0.07 7.10
C ARG A 43 14.07 0.54 8.11
N GLY A 44 12.82 0.07 8.11
CA GLY A 44 11.76 0.61 8.96
C GLY A 44 10.94 1.72 8.29
N ASP A 45 11.23 2.04 7.02
CA ASP A 45 10.50 3.06 6.28
C ASP A 45 9.10 2.54 5.91
N LYS A 46 8.08 3.37 6.15
CA LYS A 46 6.68 2.99 6.00
C LYS A 46 6.03 3.66 4.79
N ILE A 47 5.17 2.93 4.10
CA ILE A 47 4.34 3.47 3.02
C ILE A 47 2.92 2.92 3.09
N HIS A 48 1.96 3.79 2.81
CA HIS A 48 0.56 3.41 2.68
C HIS A 48 0.30 2.86 1.29
N GLY A 49 -0.51 1.81 1.20
CA GLY A 49 -0.96 1.25 -0.07
C GLY A 49 -2.44 0.93 -0.05
N THR A 50 -3.05 0.98 -1.23
CA THR A 50 -4.48 0.78 -1.42
C THR A 50 -4.70 -0.15 -2.60
N VAL A 51 -5.53 -1.18 -2.42
CA VAL A 51 -6.13 -1.95 -3.50
C VAL A 51 -7.53 -1.39 -3.75
N LYS A 52 -7.79 -0.97 -4.99
CA LYS A 52 -9.07 -0.38 -5.38
C LYS A 52 -10.15 -1.45 -5.56
N LYS A 53 -11.42 -1.03 -5.50
CA LYS A 53 -12.62 -1.87 -5.61
C LYS A 53 -12.54 -2.96 -6.68
N ASP A 54 -12.12 -2.60 -7.89
CA ASP A 54 -12.10 -3.52 -9.03
C ASP A 54 -11.08 -4.65 -8.87
N GLU A 55 -10.12 -4.50 -7.96
CA GLU A 55 -9.04 -5.47 -7.70
C GLU A 55 -9.18 -6.18 -6.34
N VAL A 56 -10.10 -5.76 -5.47
CA VAL A 56 -10.27 -6.32 -4.12
C VAL A 56 -10.43 -7.85 -4.17
N GLY A 57 -11.29 -8.35 -5.06
CA GLY A 57 -11.55 -9.79 -5.19
C GLY A 57 -10.30 -10.62 -5.54
N GLN A 58 -9.34 -10.03 -6.26
CA GLN A 58 -8.09 -10.71 -6.62
C GLN A 58 -7.11 -10.78 -5.45
N PHE A 59 -7.10 -9.76 -4.59
CA PHE A 59 -6.07 -9.60 -3.56
C PHE A 59 -6.52 -9.96 -2.14
N VAL A 60 -7.83 -10.02 -1.87
CA VAL A 60 -8.37 -10.26 -0.51
C VAL A 60 -7.87 -11.57 0.12
N HIS A 61 -7.62 -12.60 -0.70
CA HIS A 61 -7.12 -13.90 -0.21
C HIS A 61 -5.59 -14.00 -0.19
N VAL A 62 -4.89 -13.08 -0.87
CA VAL A 62 -3.43 -13.11 -1.04
C VAL A 62 -2.73 -12.20 -0.04
N LEU A 63 -3.40 -11.14 0.40
CA LEU A 63 -2.88 -10.15 1.33
C LEU A 63 -3.29 -10.50 2.77
N GLN A 64 -2.29 -10.68 3.63
CA GLN A 64 -2.51 -10.90 5.06
C GLN A 64 -1.52 -10.09 5.89
N GLN A 65 -1.99 -9.53 7.00
CA GLN A 65 -1.13 -8.82 7.95
C GLN A 65 -0.05 -9.78 8.49
N GLY A 66 1.17 -9.28 8.62
CA GLY A 66 2.35 -10.05 9.03
C GLY A 66 3.14 -10.67 7.89
N GLN A 67 2.58 -10.77 6.68
CA GLN A 67 3.28 -11.35 5.53
C GLN A 67 4.28 -10.38 4.90
N THR A 68 5.40 -10.94 4.45
CA THR A 68 6.37 -10.24 3.59
C THR A 68 6.02 -10.50 2.13
N LYS A 69 5.93 -9.43 1.33
CA LYS A 69 5.64 -9.47 -0.10
C LYS A 69 6.72 -8.73 -0.88
N VAL A 70 6.85 -9.10 -2.15
CA VAL A 70 7.61 -8.32 -3.13
C VAL A 70 6.59 -7.60 -3.99
N LEU A 71 6.57 -6.27 -3.90
CA LEU A 71 5.72 -5.46 -4.77
C LEU A 71 6.45 -5.18 -6.07
N ILE A 72 5.77 -5.42 -7.19
CA ILE A 72 6.20 -5.14 -8.56
C ILE A 72 5.10 -4.38 -9.27
N ASN A 73 5.46 -3.54 -10.25
CA ASN A 73 4.51 -2.75 -11.06
C ASN A 73 3.54 -1.88 -10.25
N VAL A 74 4.01 -1.34 -9.12
CA VAL A 74 3.23 -0.41 -8.30
C VAL A 74 3.24 1.00 -8.88
N ILE A 75 2.09 1.67 -8.85
CA ILE A 75 2.00 3.10 -9.11
C ILE A 75 2.30 3.83 -7.80
N VAL A 76 3.38 4.61 -7.79
CA VAL A 76 3.74 5.44 -6.66
C VAL A 76 3.12 6.81 -6.89
N ILE A 77 2.22 7.21 -6.00
CA ILE A 77 1.62 8.55 -6.04
C ILE A 77 2.17 9.32 -4.86
N SER A 78 2.65 10.55 -5.09
CA SER A 78 2.96 11.46 -3.99
C SER A 78 1.64 11.86 -3.34
N HIS A 79 1.28 11.20 -2.25
CA HIS A 79 0.10 11.57 -1.49
C HIS A 79 0.45 12.71 -0.55
N PHE A 80 -0.10 13.90 -0.80
CA PHE A 80 -0.27 14.91 0.25
C PHE A 80 -1.48 14.48 1.07
N ARG A 81 -1.27 13.97 2.28
CA ARG A 81 -2.35 13.73 3.26
C ARG A 81 -2.20 14.75 4.38
N LEU A 82 -3.12 15.70 4.46
CA LEU A 82 -3.37 16.43 5.70
C LEU A 82 -3.96 15.43 6.69
N ASN A 83 -3.22 15.13 7.75
CA ASN A 83 -3.80 14.41 8.88
C ASN A 83 -4.67 15.39 9.66
N LEU A 84 -5.97 15.40 9.38
CA LEU A 84 -6.95 15.78 10.39
C LEU A 84 -7.26 14.50 11.16
N THR A 85 -6.62 14.34 12.32
CA THR A 85 -7.22 13.51 13.37
C THR A 85 -8.39 14.30 13.93
N ASP A 86 -9.60 13.80 13.73
CA ASP A 86 -10.77 14.26 14.48
C ASP A 86 -10.54 13.97 15.98
N TYR A 87 -10.54 15.05 16.78
CA TYR A 87 -10.56 15.20 18.24
C TYR A 87 -9.57 14.39 19.10
#